data_AF-A0A918AP54-F1
#
_entry.id   AF-A0A918AP54-F1
#
_cell.length_a   1.000
_cell.length_b   1.000
_cell.length_c   1.000
_cell.angle_alpha   90.00
_cell.angle_beta   90.00
_cell.angle_gamma   90.00
#
_symmetry.space_group_name_H-M   'P 1'
#
loop_
_entity.id
_entity.type
_entity.pdbx_description
1 polymer ?
#
loop_
_entity_poly.entity_id
_entity_poly.type
_entity_poly.pdbx_seq_one_letter_code
_entity_poly.pdbx_strand_id
1 'polypeptide(L)' 'MSTKTETGAETAQHRGPRPGAGTLPTAPCSVVWSKGHAYVLEGFRARWVGVDDRGRPQVLSAADLQRRGWSRTR' A
#
# COMPACT_ATOMS: atom_id res chain seq x y z
N MET A 1 -14.66 -17.27 -29.56
CA MET A 1 -14.13 -17.54 -28.21
C MET A 1 -12.94 -16.63 -28.00
N SER A 2 -13.16 -15.40 -27.54
CA SER A 2 -12.09 -14.39 -27.39
C SER A 2 -12.28 -13.68 -26.06
N THR A 3 -11.59 -14.13 -25.01
CA THR A 3 -11.54 -13.42 -23.72
C THR A 3 -10.42 -12.39 -23.77
N LYS A 4 -10.81 -11.13 -23.99
CA LYS A 4 -9.94 -9.96 -23.84
C LYS A 4 -9.70 -9.78 -22.35
N THR A 5 -8.46 -9.96 -21.92
CA THR A 5 -8.02 -9.77 -20.54
C THR A 5 -8.25 -8.30 -20.15
N GLU A 6 -9.23 -8.09 -19.27
CA GLU A 6 -9.62 -6.79 -18.75
C GLU A 6 -8.46 -6.15 -18.00
N THR A 7 -7.99 -5.02 -18.54
CA THR A 7 -7.05 -4.12 -17.87
C THR A 7 -7.76 -3.52 -16.65
N GLY A 8 -7.34 -3.98 -15.47
CA GLY A 8 -7.85 -3.53 -14.19
C GLY A 8 -7.66 -2.04 -13.97
N ALA A 9 -8.76 -1.32 -13.89
CA ALA A 9 -8.84 0.03 -13.34
C ALA A 9 -10.27 0.28 -12.81
N GLU A 10 -10.76 -0.63 -11.97
CA GLU A 10 -11.99 -0.41 -11.23
C GLU A 10 -11.65 -0.30 -9.75
N THR A 11 -11.80 0.88 -9.17
CA THR A 11 -12.84 1.09 -8.15
C THR A 11 -12.84 2.53 -7.67
N ALA A 12 -14.06 3.05 -7.64
CA ALA A 12 -14.41 4.37 -7.20
C ALA A 12 -13.93 4.63 -5.77
N GLN A 13 -13.48 5.87 -5.60
CA GLN A 13 -13.21 6.60 -4.37
C GLN A 13 -14.17 6.21 -3.24
N HIS A 14 -13.72 5.35 -2.32
CA HIS A 14 -14.48 4.95 -1.15
C HIS A 14 -14.44 6.07 -0.12
N ARG A 15 -15.56 6.79 0.02
CA ARG A 15 -15.79 7.84 1.03
C ARG A 15 -16.01 7.18 2.42
N GLY A 16 -14.96 6.54 2.94
CA GLY A 16 -14.90 5.96 4.29
C GLY A 16 -13.87 6.70 5.16
N PRO A 17 -13.85 6.49 6.50
CA PRO A 17 -13.02 7.26 7.42
C PRO A 17 -11.55 7.22 6.96
N ARG A 18 -10.92 8.40 6.84
CA ARG A 18 -9.56 8.55 6.32
C ARG A 18 -8.62 7.56 7.01
N PRO A 19 -8.10 6.50 6.33
CA PRO A 19 -7.30 5.47 7.01
C PRO A 19 -5.89 5.92 7.42
N GLY A 20 -5.56 7.22 7.31
CA GLY A 20 -4.24 7.78 7.60
C GLY A 20 -3.97 8.18 9.05
N ALA A 21 -4.86 7.86 10.00
CA ALA A 21 -4.71 8.24 11.41
C ALA A 21 -4.58 7.05 12.39
N GLY A 22 -4.50 5.81 11.89
CA GLY A 22 -4.36 4.62 12.71
C GLY A 22 -2.92 4.10 12.78
N THR A 23 -2.60 3.32 13.80
CA THR A 23 -1.35 2.54 13.87
C THR A 23 -1.24 1.61 12.65
N LEU A 24 -0.04 1.48 12.08
CA LEU A 24 0.22 0.56 10.97
C LEU A 24 -0.15 -0.87 11.35
N PRO A 25 -0.67 -1.68 10.42
CA PRO A 25 -0.82 -3.11 10.66
C PRO A 25 0.52 -3.72 11.04
N THR A 26 0.55 -4.52 12.11
CA THR A 26 1.74 -5.25 12.55
C THR A 26 1.68 -6.74 12.17
N ALA A 27 0.56 -7.20 11.60
CA ALA A 27 0.41 -8.57 11.15
C ALA A 27 1.32 -8.85 9.94
N PRO A 28 2.00 -10.01 9.89
CA PRO A 28 2.89 -10.35 8.78
C PRO A 28 2.14 -10.32 7.44
N CYS A 29 2.82 -9.89 6.38
CA CYS A 29 2.26 -9.80 5.03
C CYS A 29 1.11 -8.78 4.87
N SER A 30 0.94 -7.84 5.80
CA SER A 30 -0.01 -6.74 5.66
C SER A 30 0.33 -5.85 4.47
N VAL A 31 -0.68 -5.33 3.77
CA VAL A 31 -0.49 -4.41 2.64
C VAL A 31 -1.14 -3.06 2.95
N VAL A 32 -0.42 -1.98 2.64
CA VAL A 32 -0.94 -0.61 2.70
C VAL A 32 -0.55 0.15 1.44
N TRP A 33 -1.24 1.25 1.18
CA TRP A 33 -1.05 2.09 0.01
C TRP A 33 -0.51 3.44 0.43
N SER A 34 0.54 3.93 -0.23
CA SER A 34 1.09 5.26 -0.03
C SER A 34 1.43 5.86 -1.37
N LYS A 35 0.96 7.09 -1.63
CA LYS A 35 1.17 7.83 -2.88
C LYS A 35 0.83 7.04 -4.16
N GLY A 36 -0.16 6.14 -4.09
CA GLY A 36 -0.58 5.31 -5.23
C GLY A 36 0.18 3.98 -5.38
N HIS A 37 1.16 3.69 -4.51
CA HIS A 37 1.95 2.46 -4.53
C HIS A 37 1.62 1.56 -3.35
N ALA A 38 1.66 0.25 -3.59
CA ALA A 38 1.51 -0.76 -2.55
C ALA A 38 2.82 -0.97 -1.80
N TYR A 39 2.71 -1.09 -0.48
CA TYR A 39 3.78 -1.42 0.45
C TYR A 39 3.34 -2.62 1.28
N VAL A 40 4.19 -3.65 1.34
CA VAL A 40 3.95 -4.89 2.07
C VAL A 40 4.83 -4.94 3.31
N LEU A 41 4.25 -5.31 4.45
CA LEU A 41 4.99 -5.56 5.67
C LEU A 41 5.70 -6.91 5.57
N GLU A 42 7.02 -6.88 5.53
CA GLU A 42 7.82 -8.07 5.70
C GLU A 42 7.87 -8.45 7.19
N GLY A 43 7.13 -9.50 7.54
CA GLY A 43 6.80 -9.87 8.92
C GLY A 43 7.99 -10.15 9.84
N PHE A 44 9.14 -10.55 9.31
CA PHE A 44 10.32 -10.85 10.14
C PHE A 44 11.15 -9.61 10.48
N ARG A 45 11.06 -8.55 9.68
CA ARG A 45 11.94 -7.38 9.78
C ARG A 45 11.20 -6.08 10.06
N ALA A 46 9.88 -6.15 10.27
CA ALA A 46 9.01 -4.99 10.46
C ALA A 46 9.26 -3.86 9.43
N ARG A 47 9.61 -4.25 8.20
CA ARG A 47 9.96 -3.32 7.11
C ARG A 47 8.88 -3.32 6.04
N TRP A 48 8.58 -2.15 5.52
CA TRP A 48 7.61 -1.98 4.45
C TRP A 48 8.34 -1.95 3.12
N VAL A 49 8.06 -2.93 2.27
CA VAL A 49 8.69 -3.08 0.96
C VAL A 49 7.66 -2.71 -0.11
N GLY A 50 8.02 -1.79 -0.98
CA GLY A 50 7.17 -1.34 -2.08
C GLY A 50 8.00 -0.73 -3.19
N VAL A 51 7.35 0.06 -4.04
CA VAL A 51 8.00 0.78 -5.14
C VAL A 51 7.75 2.28 -5.03
N ASP A 52 8.69 3.07 -5.53
CA ASP A 52 8.50 4.51 -5.72
C ASP A 52 7.78 4.83 -7.03
N ASP A 53 7.48 6.11 -7.26
CA ASP A 53 6.85 6.60 -8.50
C ASP A 53 7.69 6.34 -9.77
N ARG A 54 8.96 5.96 -9.62
CA ARG A 54 9.88 5.62 -10.72
C ARG A 54 10.00 4.10 -10.91
N GLY A 55 9.21 3.32 -10.18
CA GLY A 55 9.25 1.85 -10.21
C GLY A 55 10.48 1.26 -9.52
N ARG A 56 11.24 2.04 -8.75
CA ARG A 56 12.41 1.53 -8.03
C ARG A 56 11.98 0.87 -6.72
N PRO A 57 12.56 -0.28 -6.36
CA PRO A 57 12.27 -0.91 -5.09
C PRO A 57 12.69 0.01 -3.93
N GLN A 58 11.79 0.22 -2.99
CA GLN A 58 12.00 1.04 -1.81
C GLN A 58 11.62 0.26 -0.55
N VAL A 59 12.46 0.40 0.48
CA VAL A 59 12.20 -0.12 1.82
C VAL A 59 11.97 1.06 2.75
N LEU A 60 10.85 1.08 3.46
CA LEU A 60 10.49 2.10 4.42
C LEU A 60 10.32 1.49 5.81
N SER A 61 10.66 2.26 6.84
CA SER A 61 10.27 1.94 8.21
C SER A 61 8.79 2.27 8.44
N ALA A 62 8.20 1.71 9.50
CA ALA A 62 6.86 2.08 9.92
C ALA A 62 6.71 3.59 10.16
N ALA A 63 7.71 4.22 10.78
CA ALA A 63 7.71 5.67 11.04
C ALA A 63 7.77 6.50 9.74
N ASP A 64 8.54 6.06 8.74
CA ASP A 64 8.60 6.74 7.44
C ASP A 64 7.28 6.67 6.70
N LEU A 65 6.63 5.50 6.74
CA LEU A 65 5.36 5.28 6.08
C LEU A 65 4.24 6.07 6.77
N GLN A 66 4.23 6.12 8.11
CA GLN A 66 3.33 6.99 8.88
C GLN A 66 3.50 8.46 8.51
N ARG A 67 4.75 8.96 8.43
CA ARG A 67 5.02 10.35 8.04
C ARG A 67 4.59 10.66 6.61
N ARG A 68 4.71 9.70 5.70
CA ARG A 68 4.26 9.85 4.30
C ARG A 68 2.75 9.85 4.14
N GLY A 69 2.04 9.31 5.11
CA GLY A 69 0.62 9.01 5.00
C GLY A 69 0.39 7.75 4.18
N TRP A 70 -0.45 6.87 4.69
CA TRP A 70 -0.81 5.62 4.04
C TRP A 70 -2.30 5.32 4.25
N SER A 71 -2.81 4.41 3.44
CA SER A 71 -4.18 3.92 3.50
C SER A 71 -4.22 2.40 3.49
N ARG A 72 -5.17 1.81 4.21
CA ARG A 72 -5.44 0.36 4.15
C ARG A 72 -6.13 -0.05 2.83
N THR A 73 -6.66 0.91 2.10
CA THR A 73 -7.35 0.76 0.82
C THR A 73 -6.64 1.59 -0.25
N ARG A 74 -6.79 1.20 -1.52
CA ARG A 74 -6.22 1.90 -2.67
C ARG A 74 -7.03 3.14 -3.02
#